data_AF-A0A662FJ35-F1
#
_entry.id   AF-A0A662FJ35-F1
#
_cell.length_a   1.000
_cell.length_b   1.000
_cell.length_c   1.000
_cell.angle_alpha   90.00
_cell.angle_beta   90.00
_cell.angle_gamma   90.00
#
_symmetry.space_group_name_H-M   'P 1'
#
loop_
_entity.id
_entity.type
_entity.pdbx_description
1 polymer ?
#
loop_
_entity_poly.entity_id
_entity_poly.type
_entity_poly.pdbx_seq_one_letter_code
_entity_poly.pdbx_strand_id
1 'polypeptide(L)'
;MRTKTIEVQPFKPNNLKSFFKKKKEFEIKNLKEFLFDEAVQSFDGLKKTNIKLKIKKPVLFYPGSAWDALLPVIVLKTLFEYFYEATIIFADTTLPVNTVLGYFKQLTGTDKIYTKGNMARIVYENCIINCLFLEEDVVARFPEIEKYDVYLERGFQMFREKNPLFLEKSIELLKKGGLFITDYGNLKRKDLKELEIPKSAIQLGLYKGFKVYEKVNR
;
A
#
# COMPACT_ATOMS: atom_id res chain seq x y z
N MET A 1 -3.68 28.37 -16.52
CA MET A 1 -2.89 27.23 -17.06
C MET A 1 -3.81 26.37 -17.91
N ARG A 2 -3.45 26.07 -19.17
CA ARG A 2 -4.25 25.21 -20.06
C ARG A 2 -3.99 23.74 -19.73
N THR A 3 -4.97 23.05 -19.16
CA THR A 3 -4.98 21.59 -19.02
C THR A 3 -5.05 20.96 -20.41
N LYS A 4 -4.03 20.18 -20.79
CA LYS A 4 -4.08 19.34 -21.98
C LYS A 4 -4.97 18.14 -21.68
N THR A 5 -6.17 18.14 -22.23
CA THR A 5 -7.05 16.96 -22.25
C THR A 5 -6.49 15.97 -23.27
N ILE A 6 -6.05 14.81 -22.81
CA ILE A 6 -5.69 13.68 -23.70
C ILE A 6 -6.96 12.86 -23.89
N GLU A 7 -7.46 12.80 -25.13
CA GLU A 7 -8.60 11.94 -25.47
C GLU A 7 -8.17 10.47 -25.38
N VAL A 8 -8.90 9.69 -24.58
CA VAL A 8 -8.69 8.25 -24.41
C VAL A 8 -9.73 7.52 -25.25
N GLN A 9 -9.28 6.73 -26.22
CA GLN A 9 -10.18 5.86 -26.99
C GLN A 9 -10.65 4.66 -26.13
N PRO A 10 -11.93 4.27 -26.21
CA PRO A 10 -12.44 3.10 -25.50
C PRO A 10 -11.93 1.79 -26.14
N PHE A 11 -11.33 0.92 -25.32
CA PHE A 11 -10.86 -0.40 -25.76
C PHE A 11 -11.98 -1.44 -25.76
N LYS A 12 -12.14 -2.15 -26.89
CA LYS A 12 -12.89 -3.42 -26.97
C LYS A 12 -11.91 -4.60 -26.94
N PRO A 13 -11.97 -5.49 -25.94
CA PRO A 13 -11.05 -6.62 -25.86
C PRO A 13 -11.29 -7.63 -26.97
N ASN A 14 -10.26 -7.89 -27.78
CA ASN A 14 -10.19 -9.08 -28.62
C ASN A 14 -9.73 -10.27 -27.75
N ASN A 15 -10.68 -11.07 -27.31
CA ASN A 15 -10.43 -12.37 -26.68
C ASN A 15 -9.92 -13.32 -27.75
N LEU A 16 -8.63 -13.71 -27.75
CA LEU A 16 -8.20 -15.03 -28.27
C LEU A 16 -6.69 -15.41 -28.14
N LYS A 17 -5.80 -14.65 -27.51
CA LYS A 17 -4.35 -15.04 -27.46
C LYS A 17 -3.65 -14.90 -26.11
N SER A 18 -4.11 -15.62 -25.09
CA SER A 18 -3.40 -15.68 -23.79
C SER A 18 -3.51 -17.03 -23.07
N PHE A 19 -3.52 -18.15 -23.80
CA PHE A 19 -3.75 -19.46 -23.19
C PHE A 19 -2.50 -20.25 -22.73
N PHE A 20 -1.27 -19.76 -22.95
CA PHE A 20 -0.07 -20.54 -22.57
C PHE A 20 1.11 -19.72 -22.02
N LYS A 21 0.87 -18.78 -21.08
CA LYS A 21 1.92 -18.39 -20.14
C LYS A 21 1.69 -19.17 -18.85
N LYS A 22 2.63 -20.06 -18.49
CA LYS A 22 2.70 -20.66 -17.14
C LYS A 22 2.53 -19.52 -16.13
N LYS A 23 1.51 -19.59 -15.27
CA LYS A 23 1.33 -18.68 -14.14
C LYS A 23 2.59 -18.82 -13.29
N LYS A 24 3.50 -17.83 -13.32
CA LYS A 24 4.54 -17.74 -12.30
C LYS A 24 3.83 -17.47 -10.99
N GLU A 25 3.91 -18.39 -10.04
CA GLU A 25 3.57 -18.08 -8.66
C GLU A 25 4.54 -17.00 -8.18
N PHE A 26 3.97 -16.01 -7.49
CA PHE A 26 4.71 -14.89 -6.96
C PHE A 26 5.58 -15.29 -5.77
N GLU A 27 6.88 -15.39 -6.00
CA GLU A 27 7.84 -15.55 -4.92
C GLU A 27 8.33 -14.19 -4.42
N ILE A 28 8.30 -14.01 -3.10
CA ILE A 28 8.81 -12.82 -2.38
C ILE A 28 10.27 -12.53 -2.72
N LYS A 29 11.02 -13.54 -3.16
CA LYS A 29 12.38 -13.41 -3.67
C LYS A 29 12.49 -12.39 -4.82
N ASN A 30 11.49 -12.30 -5.69
CA ASN A 30 11.49 -11.39 -6.83
C ASN A 30 11.17 -9.93 -6.44
N LEU A 31 10.63 -9.70 -5.23
CA LEU A 31 10.37 -8.36 -4.70
C LEU A 31 11.57 -7.74 -3.98
N LYS A 32 12.50 -8.58 -3.49
CA LYS A 32 13.71 -8.12 -2.78
C LYS A 32 14.55 -7.18 -3.63
N GLU A 33 14.52 -7.33 -4.95
CA GLU A 33 15.24 -6.46 -5.88
C GLU A 33 14.66 -5.03 -5.96
N PHE A 34 13.42 -4.84 -5.51
CA PHE A 34 12.67 -3.57 -5.63
C PHE A 34 12.33 -2.96 -4.27
N LEU A 35 12.76 -3.59 -3.19
CA LEU A 35 12.46 -3.19 -1.82
C LEU A 35 13.75 -3.20 -1.00
N PHE A 36 13.82 -2.31 -0.03
CA PHE A 36 14.89 -2.33 0.95
C PHE A 36 14.87 -3.65 1.73
N ASP A 37 16.03 -4.29 1.88
CA ASP A 37 16.18 -5.60 2.54
C ASP A 37 15.57 -5.60 3.96
N GLU A 38 15.71 -4.48 4.67
CA GLU A 38 15.16 -4.27 6.02
C GLU A 38 13.62 -4.28 6.03
N ALA A 39 13.00 -3.78 4.95
CA ALA A 39 11.56 -3.81 4.80
C ALA A 39 11.08 -5.25 4.65
N VAL A 40 11.73 -6.04 3.78
CA VAL A 40 11.36 -7.44 3.52
C VAL A 40 11.47 -8.30 4.79
N GLN A 41 12.54 -8.13 5.57
CA GLN A 41 12.73 -8.85 6.83
C GLN A 41 11.68 -8.50 7.88
N SER A 42 11.31 -7.22 7.98
CA SER A 42 10.27 -6.78 8.92
C SER A 42 8.90 -7.41 8.64
N PHE A 43 8.60 -7.74 7.38
CA PHE A 43 7.35 -8.43 7.00
C PHE A 43 7.34 -9.93 7.31
N ASP A 44 8.50 -10.58 7.48
CA ASP A 44 8.53 -11.99 7.90
C ASP A 44 7.96 -12.18 9.31
N GLY A 45 8.08 -11.17 10.18
CA GLY A 45 7.40 -11.15 11.48
C GLY A 45 5.89 -11.10 11.33
N LEU A 46 5.39 -10.23 10.46
CA LEU A 46 3.96 -10.07 10.20
C LEU A 46 3.33 -11.34 9.63
N LYS A 47 4.03 -12.05 8.74
CA LYS A 47 3.59 -13.35 8.19
C LYS A 47 3.39 -14.43 9.25
N LYS A 48 4.19 -14.40 10.31
CA LYS A 48 4.12 -15.35 11.43
C LYS A 48 2.99 -15.04 12.42
N THR A 49 2.28 -13.92 12.24
CA THR A 49 1.15 -13.56 13.09
C THR A 49 -0.13 -14.24 12.60
N ASN A 50 -1.08 -14.43 13.51
CA ASN A 50 -2.45 -14.87 13.18
C ASN A 50 -3.34 -13.72 12.68
N ILE A 51 -2.77 -12.54 12.40
CA ILE A 51 -3.53 -11.38 11.94
C ILE A 51 -3.91 -11.62 10.48
N LYS A 52 -5.14 -12.11 10.26
CA LYS A 52 -5.72 -12.35 8.94
C LYS A 52 -7.05 -11.63 8.81
N LEU A 53 -7.07 -10.64 7.93
CA LEU A 53 -8.26 -9.85 7.63
C LEU A 53 -9.08 -10.54 6.54
N LYS A 54 -10.39 -10.71 6.80
CA LYS A 54 -11.36 -11.32 5.87
C LYS A 54 -12.09 -10.27 5.03
N ILE A 55 -11.35 -9.29 4.51
CA ILE A 55 -11.89 -8.21 3.67
C ILE A 55 -11.61 -8.53 2.21
N LYS A 56 -12.66 -8.53 1.37
CA LYS A 56 -12.55 -8.91 -0.05
C LYS A 56 -12.12 -7.77 -0.99
N LYS A 57 -12.31 -6.54 -0.53
CA LYS A 57 -11.99 -5.27 -1.22
C LYS A 57 -11.23 -4.30 -0.31
N PRO A 58 -10.03 -4.65 0.17
CA PRO A 58 -9.31 -3.80 1.10
C PRO A 58 -8.84 -2.51 0.44
N VAL A 59 -8.85 -1.44 1.23
CA VAL A 59 -8.24 -0.16 0.89
C VAL A 59 -7.04 0.05 1.81
N LEU A 60 -5.87 0.30 1.23
CA LEU A 60 -4.62 0.57 1.92
C LEU A 60 -4.16 1.99 1.59
N PHE A 61 -3.95 2.81 2.62
CA PHE A 61 -3.38 4.14 2.46
C PHE A 61 -1.89 4.14 2.80
N TYR A 62 -1.07 4.58 1.85
CA TYR A 62 0.39 4.61 1.94
C TYR A 62 0.92 6.02 1.60
N PRO A 63 1.03 6.93 2.58
CA PRO A 63 1.66 8.23 2.38
C PRO A 63 3.20 8.15 2.38
N GLY A 64 3.85 9.08 1.68
CA GLY A 64 5.32 9.23 1.70
C GLY A 64 6.08 8.22 0.85
N SER A 65 5.44 7.71 -0.19
CA SER A 65 5.74 6.42 -0.81
C SER A 65 6.21 6.55 -2.26
N ALA A 66 7.40 7.09 -2.47
CA ALA A 66 7.94 7.24 -3.82
C ALA A 66 8.78 6.04 -4.28
N TRP A 67 9.66 5.51 -3.43
CA TRP A 67 10.72 4.59 -3.86
C TRP A 67 10.49 3.11 -3.51
N ASP A 68 9.65 2.79 -2.54
CA ASP A 68 9.30 1.42 -2.15
C ASP A 68 7.82 1.09 -2.45
N ALA A 69 7.34 1.53 -3.61
CA ALA A 69 5.93 1.47 -3.98
C ALA A 69 5.32 0.06 -4.10
N LEU A 70 6.13 -1.01 -4.07
CA LEU A 70 5.65 -2.39 -3.98
C LEU A 70 5.42 -2.86 -2.54
N LEU A 71 5.79 -2.08 -1.53
CA LEU A 71 5.60 -2.42 -0.12
C LEU A 71 4.13 -2.68 0.24
N PRO A 72 3.16 -1.85 -0.19
CA PRO A 72 1.74 -2.13 0.03
C PRO A 72 1.28 -3.47 -0.53
N VAL A 73 1.85 -3.93 -1.64
CA VAL A 73 1.50 -5.21 -2.26
C VAL A 73 1.90 -6.37 -1.34
N ILE A 74 3.06 -6.29 -0.69
CA ILE A 74 3.49 -7.26 0.33
C ILE A 74 2.53 -7.25 1.51
N VAL A 75 2.16 -6.06 1.99
CA VAL A 75 1.25 -5.91 3.13
C VAL A 75 -0.10 -6.55 2.82
N LEU A 76 -0.65 -6.30 1.63
CA LEU A 76 -1.89 -6.91 1.17
C LEU A 76 -1.81 -8.44 1.15
N LYS A 77 -0.76 -9.02 0.56
CA LYS A 77 -0.60 -10.49 0.51
C LYS A 77 -0.35 -11.11 1.90
N THR A 78 0.22 -10.34 2.82
CA THR A 78 0.53 -10.82 4.17
C THR A 78 -0.69 -10.81 5.07
N LEU A 79 -1.49 -9.74 5.03
CA LEU A 79 -2.57 -9.51 5.99
C LEU A 79 -3.91 -10.10 5.55
N PHE A 80 -4.17 -10.23 4.25
CA PHE A 80 -5.48 -10.63 3.77
C PHE A 80 -5.46 -12.10 3.33
N GLU A 81 -6.38 -12.89 3.87
CA GLU A 81 -6.51 -14.32 3.54
C GLU A 81 -6.84 -14.52 2.05
N TYR A 82 -7.74 -13.67 1.55
CA TYR A 82 -8.08 -13.60 0.13
C TYR A 82 -8.81 -12.29 -0.16
N PHE A 83 -8.41 -11.61 -1.24
CA PHE A 83 -9.13 -10.49 -1.85
C PHE A 83 -9.15 -10.68 -3.37
N TYR A 84 -10.21 -10.21 -4.02
CA TYR A 84 -10.31 -10.22 -5.49
C TYR A 84 -10.05 -8.84 -6.11
N GLU A 85 -10.08 -7.80 -5.29
CA GLU A 85 -9.80 -6.42 -5.69
C GLU A 85 -9.20 -5.71 -4.48
N ALA A 86 -8.23 -4.82 -4.66
CA ALA A 86 -7.67 -3.99 -3.61
C ALA A 86 -7.40 -2.58 -4.15
N THR A 87 -7.52 -1.57 -3.29
CA THR A 87 -7.13 -0.19 -3.60
C THR A 87 -5.92 0.19 -2.78
N ILE A 88 -4.90 0.74 -3.42
CA ILE A 88 -3.75 1.37 -2.78
C ILE A 88 -3.81 2.86 -3.09
N ILE A 89 -3.85 3.67 -2.04
CA ILE A 89 -3.84 5.13 -2.14
C ILE A 89 -2.41 5.58 -1.84
N PHE A 90 -1.72 6.06 -2.87
CA PHE A 90 -0.40 6.68 -2.76
C PHE A 90 -0.60 8.19 -2.63
N ALA A 91 0.02 8.81 -1.62
CA ALA A 91 -0.01 10.26 -1.46
C ALA A 91 1.37 10.80 -1.08
N ASP A 92 1.87 11.72 -1.88
CA ASP A 92 3.16 12.38 -1.66
C ASP A 92 3.19 13.70 -2.43
N THR A 93 4.03 14.63 -1.98
CA THR A 93 4.32 15.89 -2.67
C THR A 93 4.94 15.68 -4.05
N THR A 94 5.60 14.54 -4.28
CA THR A 94 6.11 14.15 -5.58
C THR A 94 5.96 12.64 -5.74
N LEU A 95 5.12 12.21 -6.67
CA LEU A 95 4.89 10.79 -6.94
C LEU A 95 5.54 10.39 -8.26
N PRO A 96 6.55 9.50 -8.25
CA PRO A 96 7.12 8.99 -9.49
C PRO A 96 6.20 7.92 -10.11
N VAL A 97 4.99 8.31 -10.53
CA VAL A 97 3.92 7.40 -11.00
C VAL A 97 4.45 6.42 -12.05
N ASN A 98 5.22 6.90 -13.03
CA ASN A 98 5.80 6.04 -14.08
C ASN A 98 6.76 4.99 -13.51
N THR A 99 7.53 5.33 -12.48
CA THR A 99 8.42 4.39 -11.79
C THR A 99 7.61 3.32 -11.05
N VAL A 100 6.56 3.73 -10.32
CA VAL A 100 5.64 2.81 -9.64
C VAL A 100 5.01 1.83 -10.64
N LEU A 101 4.47 2.34 -11.75
CA LEU A 101 3.89 1.50 -12.80
C LEU A 101 4.94 0.61 -13.48
N GLY A 102 6.18 1.09 -13.62
CA GLY A 102 7.32 0.30 -14.08
C GLY A 102 7.60 -0.91 -13.19
N TYR A 103 7.61 -0.71 -11.86
CA TYR A 103 7.74 -1.80 -10.90
C TYR A 103 6.59 -2.80 -11.01
N PHE A 104 5.34 -2.34 -11.12
CA PHE A 104 4.20 -3.24 -11.33
C PHE A 104 4.28 -3.99 -12.67
N LYS A 105 4.79 -3.37 -13.74
CA LYS A 105 4.98 -4.03 -15.03
C LYS A 105 6.04 -5.13 -14.93
N GLN A 106 7.17 -4.86 -14.29
CA GLN A 106 8.20 -5.86 -14.03
C GLN A 106 7.66 -7.00 -13.17
N LEU A 107 6.88 -6.67 -12.14
CA LEU A 107 6.28 -7.64 -11.21
C LEU A 107 5.26 -8.55 -11.87
N THR A 108 4.34 -7.97 -12.66
CA THR A 108 3.24 -8.72 -13.29
C THR A 108 3.70 -9.44 -14.56
N GLY A 109 4.77 -8.98 -15.21
CA GLY A 109 5.18 -9.46 -16.53
C GLY A 109 4.12 -9.24 -17.61
N THR A 110 3.19 -8.30 -17.38
CA THR A 110 2.10 -7.97 -18.31
C THR A 110 2.00 -6.47 -18.54
N ASP A 111 1.51 -6.10 -19.72
CA ASP A 111 1.07 -4.74 -20.04
C ASP A 111 -0.39 -4.47 -19.63
N LYS A 112 -0.99 -5.29 -18.75
CA LYS A 112 -2.38 -5.13 -18.28
C LYS A 112 -2.48 -4.06 -17.18
N ILE A 113 -1.92 -2.90 -17.46
CA ILE A 113 -1.99 -1.68 -16.65
C ILE A 113 -2.84 -0.68 -17.43
N TYR A 114 -3.94 -0.25 -16.84
CA TYR A 114 -4.90 0.67 -17.44
C TYR A 114 -4.94 1.95 -16.63
N THR A 115 -4.61 3.09 -17.23
CA THR A 115 -4.55 4.38 -16.53
C THR A 115 -5.68 5.30 -16.95
N LYS A 116 -6.28 6.03 -16.00
CA LYS A 116 -7.24 7.10 -16.27
C LYS A 116 -7.12 8.18 -15.21
N GLY A 117 -6.76 9.41 -15.61
CA GLY A 117 -6.51 10.49 -14.67
C GLY A 117 -5.40 10.10 -13.69
N ASN A 118 -5.68 10.23 -12.40
CA ASN A 118 -4.76 9.88 -11.32
C ASN A 118 -4.94 8.44 -10.81
N MET A 119 -5.57 7.56 -11.60
CA MET A 119 -5.76 6.15 -11.25
C MET A 119 -5.05 5.23 -12.23
N ALA A 120 -4.53 4.12 -11.70
CA ALA A 120 -4.13 2.96 -12.49
C ALA A 120 -4.85 1.71 -11.99
N ARG A 121 -5.26 0.84 -12.92
CA ARG A 121 -5.85 -0.46 -12.65
C ARG A 121 -4.91 -1.53 -13.19
N ILE A 122 -4.50 -2.43 -12.32
CA ILE A 122 -3.47 -3.42 -12.58
C ILE A 122 -4.09 -4.80 -12.38
N VAL A 123 -4.11 -5.60 -13.44
CA VAL A 123 -4.56 -7.00 -13.35
C VAL A 123 -3.37 -7.85 -12.90
N TYR A 124 -3.51 -8.47 -11.74
CA TYR A 124 -2.41 -9.19 -11.10
C TYR A 124 -2.91 -10.51 -10.53
N GLU A 125 -2.33 -11.63 -10.99
CA GLU A 125 -2.80 -12.99 -10.68
C GLU A 125 -4.32 -13.16 -10.91
N ASN A 126 -5.08 -13.44 -9.84
CA ASN A 126 -6.54 -13.56 -9.86
C ASN A 126 -7.23 -12.36 -9.17
N CYS A 127 -6.52 -11.24 -8.99
CA CYS A 127 -7.05 -10.03 -8.37
C CYS A 127 -6.80 -8.77 -9.22
N ILE A 128 -7.48 -7.69 -8.83
CA ILE A 128 -7.29 -6.35 -9.37
C ILE A 128 -6.64 -5.48 -8.29
N ILE A 129 -5.58 -4.77 -8.65
CA ILE A 129 -4.99 -3.73 -7.80
C ILE A 129 -5.29 -2.38 -8.45
N ASN A 130 -6.09 -1.56 -7.78
CA ASN A 130 -6.31 -0.17 -8.14
C ASN A 130 -5.31 0.69 -7.38
N CYS A 131 -4.57 1.54 -8.09
CA CYS A 131 -3.69 2.53 -7.50
C CYS A 131 -4.34 3.91 -7.71
N LEU A 132 -4.57 4.64 -6.63
CA LEU A 132 -4.95 6.05 -6.64
C LEU A 132 -3.71 6.87 -6.29
N PHE A 133 -3.33 7.80 -7.17
CA PHE A 133 -2.16 8.67 -7.01
C PHE A 133 -2.63 10.07 -6.62
N LEU A 134 -2.27 10.54 -5.44
CA LEU A 134 -2.59 11.86 -4.93
C LEU A 134 -1.29 12.66 -4.79
N GLU A 135 -0.84 13.25 -5.89
CA GLU A 135 0.39 14.05 -5.92
C GLU A 135 0.10 15.47 -5.41
N GLU A 136 0.24 15.67 -4.10
CA GLU A 136 0.18 16.94 -3.38
C GLU A 136 0.58 16.71 -1.91
N ASP A 137 0.61 17.78 -1.10
CA ASP A 137 0.69 17.63 0.36
C ASP A 137 -0.45 16.72 0.86
N VAL A 138 -0.09 15.65 1.57
CA VAL A 138 -1.04 14.66 2.06
C VAL A 138 -2.11 15.27 2.95
N VAL A 139 -1.78 16.33 3.71
CA VAL A 139 -2.73 17.05 4.56
C VAL A 139 -3.83 17.70 3.72
N ALA A 140 -3.47 18.27 2.56
CA ALA A 140 -4.43 18.89 1.64
C ALA A 140 -5.36 17.85 0.99
N ARG A 141 -4.91 16.60 0.87
CA ARG A 141 -5.64 15.51 0.20
C ARG A 141 -6.59 14.73 1.10
N PHE A 142 -6.58 14.93 2.42
CA PHE A 142 -7.49 14.23 3.33
C PHE A 142 -8.98 14.25 2.93
N PRO A 143 -9.54 15.36 2.39
CA PRO A 143 -10.92 15.37 1.91
C PRO A 143 -11.22 14.39 0.76
N GLU A 144 -10.21 13.96 0.01
CA GLU A 144 -10.33 13.03 -1.12
C GLU A 144 -10.01 11.58 -0.73
N ILE A 145 -9.43 11.36 0.45
CA ILE A 145 -9.04 10.03 0.92
C ILE A 145 -10.26 9.36 1.53
N GLU A 146 -10.70 8.27 0.90
CA GLU A 146 -11.76 7.41 1.45
C GLU A 146 -11.29 6.67 2.71
N LYS A 147 -12.25 6.17 3.50
CA LYS A 147 -11.92 5.34 4.65
C LYS A 147 -11.18 4.08 4.23
N TYR A 148 -10.12 3.72 4.96
CA TYR A 148 -9.25 2.60 4.64
C TYR A 148 -9.20 1.53 5.73
N ASP A 149 -8.83 0.33 5.32
CA ASP A 149 -8.70 -0.85 6.18
C ASP A 149 -7.28 -0.95 6.76
N VAL A 150 -6.28 -0.47 6.02
CA VAL A 150 -4.88 -0.45 6.45
C VAL A 150 -4.28 0.92 6.20
N TYR A 151 -3.68 1.48 7.23
CA TYR A 151 -2.73 2.57 7.13
C TYR A 151 -1.32 1.98 7.22
N LEU A 152 -0.45 2.37 6.29
CA LEU A 152 0.96 1.99 6.30
C LEU A 152 1.80 3.26 6.17
N GLU A 153 2.86 3.41 6.94
CA GLU A 153 3.86 4.45 6.72
C GLU A 153 5.26 3.93 7.04
N ARG A 154 6.26 4.54 6.43
CA ARG A 154 7.68 4.28 6.70
C ARG A 154 8.45 5.58 6.61
N GLY A 155 9.39 5.82 7.54
CA GLY A 155 10.22 7.02 7.57
C GLY A 155 9.44 8.32 7.78
N PHE A 156 8.18 8.24 8.20
CA PHE A 156 7.24 9.36 8.18
C PHE A 156 7.20 10.17 9.49
N GLN A 157 8.07 9.84 10.45
CA GLN A 157 8.14 10.50 11.77
C GLN A 157 8.27 12.02 11.66
N MET A 158 9.28 12.51 10.94
CA MET A 158 9.56 13.95 10.84
C MET A 158 8.38 14.73 10.24
N PHE A 159 7.66 14.12 9.29
CA PHE A 159 6.48 14.75 8.69
C PHE A 159 5.35 14.89 9.71
N ARG A 160 5.07 13.84 10.50
CA ARG A 160 4.04 13.88 11.54
C ARG A 160 4.33 14.87 12.66
N GLU A 161 5.59 14.94 13.09
CA GLU A 161 6.00 15.89 14.13
C GLU A 161 5.77 17.35 13.69
N LYS A 162 5.91 17.64 12.39
CA LYS A 162 5.61 18.96 11.81
C LYS A 162 4.12 19.19 11.55
N ASN A 163 3.33 18.11 11.42
CA ASN A 163 1.91 18.16 11.07
C ASN A 163 1.08 17.39 12.10
N PRO A 164 0.80 17.97 13.28
CA PRO A 164 0.14 17.24 14.38
C PRO A 164 -1.26 16.73 14.03
N LEU A 165 -1.99 17.44 13.15
CA LEU A 165 -3.32 17.02 12.68
C LEU A 165 -3.28 15.80 11.75
N PHE A 166 -2.14 15.50 11.15
CA PHE A 166 -2.02 14.40 10.20
C PHE A 166 -2.34 13.06 10.89
N LEU A 167 -1.73 12.79 12.04
CA LEU A 167 -1.96 11.52 12.74
C LEU A 167 -3.42 11.36 13.16
N GLU A 168 -4.04 12.45 13.62
CA GLU A 168 -5.46 12.45 13.99
C GLU A 168 -6.35 12.13 12.79
N LYS A 169 -6.15 12.83 11.66
CA LYS A 169 -6.90 12.59 10.43
C LYS A 169 -6.66 11.20 9.85
N SER A 170 -5.44 10.68 9.95
CA SER A 170 -5.14 9.32 9.54
C SER A 170 -5.92 8.28 10.37
N ILE A 171 -5.96 8.46 11.69
CA ILE A 171 -6.70 7.55 12.56
C ILE A 171 -8.22 7.71 12.38
N GLU A 172 -8.72 8.92 12.12
CA GLU A 172 -10.13 9.20 11.85
C GLU A 172 -10.64 8.41 10.62
N LEU A 173 -9.87 8.42 9.53
CA LEU A 173 -10.21 7.72 8.28
C LEU A 173 -9.97 6.20 8.34
N LEU A 174 -9.12 5.73 9.25
CA LEU A 174 -8.96 4.29 9.49
C LEU A 174 -10.30 3.70 9.97
N LYS A 175 -10.73 2.58 9.36
CA LYS A 175 -11.94 1.87 9.78
C LYS A 175 -11.75 1.22 11.15
N LYS A 176 -12.84 1.02 11.88
CA LYS A 176 -12.82 0.19 13.12
C LYS A 176 -12.35 -1.23 12.77
N GLY A 177 -11.41 -1.77 13.55
CA GLY A 177 -10.73 -3.03 13.25
C GLY A 177 -9.67 -2.93 12.14
N GLY A 178 -9.48 -1.74 11.57
CA GLY A 178 -8.41 -1.46 10.62
C GLY A 178 -7.06 -1.41 11.32
N LEU A 179 -6.00 -1.63 10.55
CA LEU A 179 -4.64 -1.72 11.06
C LEU A 179 -3.83 -0.46 10.73
N PHE A 180 -3.15 0.07 11.73
CA PHE A 180 -2.17 1.14 11.60
C PHE A 180 -0.77 0.55 11.73
N ILE A 181 0.02 0.63 10.66
CA ILE A 181 1.33 -0.01 10.55
C ILE A 181 2.38 1.10 10.36
N THR A 182 3.36 1.16 11.26
CA THR A 182 4.35 2.25 11.30
C THR A 182 5.71 1.74 11.78
N ASP A 183 6.78 2.25 11.21
CA ASP A 183 8.16 2.03 11.69
C ASP A 183 8.54 2.95 12.87
N TYR A 184 7.60 3.80 13.29
CA TYR A 184 7.76 4.69 14.43
C TYR A 184 7.29 4.04 15.75
N GLY A 185 7.76 4.61 16.85
CA GLY A 185 7.59 4.09 18.21
C GLY A 185 6.15 4.08 18.76
N ASN A 186 6.04 4.10 20.08
CA ASN A 186 4.79 3.93 20.82
C ASN A 186 3.78 5.06 20.56
N LEU A 187 2.74 4.77 19.79
CA LEU A 187 1.56 5.64 19.63
C LEU A 187 0.68 5.46 20.87
N LYS A 188 0.99 6.19 21.95
CA LYS A 188 0.21 6.16 23.20
C LYS A 188 -1.19 6.78 23.02
N ARG A 189 -2.11 6.11 22.33
CA ARG A 189 -3.48 6.57 22.10
C ARG A 189 -4.51 5.52 22.52
N LYS A 190 -5.66 6.00 23.00
CA LYS A 190 -6.76 5.15 23.51
C LYS A 190 -7.61 4.52 22.39
N ASP A 191 -7.54 5.07 21.20
CA ASP A 191 -8.25 4.62 20.00
C ASP A 191 -7.50 3.53 19.22
N LEU A 192 -6.24 3.27 19.59
CA LEU A 192 -5.36 2.26 19.01
C LEU A 192 -4.92 1.23 20.06
N LYS A 193 -5.01 -0.05 19.72
CA LYS A 193 -4.48 -1.15 20.51
C LYS A 193 -3.25 -1.74 19.82
N GLU A 194 -2.08 -1.66 20.45
CA GLU A 194 -0.87 -2.32 19.92
C GLU A 194 -1.07 -3.84 19.87
N LEU A 195 -0.77 -4.43 18.71
CA LEU A 195 -0.77 -5.87 18.50
C LEU A 195 0.64 -6.40 18.68
N GLU A 196 0.78 -7.50 19.40
CA GLU A 196 2.08 -8.13 19.61
C GLU A 196 2.53 -8.84 18.32
N ILE A 197 3.66 -8.41 17.77
CA ILE A 197 4.28 -9.02 16.60
C ILE A 197 5.52 -9.79 17.09
N PRO A 198 5.66 -11.09 16.79
CA PRO A 198 6.81 -11.88 17.22
C PRO A 198 8.12 -11.20 16.83
N LYS A 199 8.98 -10.95 17.82
CA LYS A 199 10.25 -10.20 17.69
C LYS A 199 11.27 -10.77 16.70
N SER A 200 11.01 -11.94 16.10
CA SER A 200 11.90 -12.63 15.15
C SER A 200 12.19 -11.87 13.84
N ALA A 201 11.89 -10.57 13.76
CA ALA A 201 11.86 -9.84 12.50
C ALA A 201 12.64 -8.53 12.44
N ILE A 202 13.02 -7.86 13.55
CA ILE A 202 13.62 -6.53 13.39
C ILE A 202 14.77 -6.24 14.34
N GLN A 203 15.99 -6.26 13.80
CA GLN A 203 17.05 -5.30 14.12
C GLN A 203 18.13 -5.36 13.03
N LEU A 204 17.99 -4.51 12.00
CA LEU A 204 19.11 -4.15 11.12
C LEU A 204 19.06 -2.63 10.88
N GLY A 205 20.05 -1.91 11.43
CA GLY A 205 20.29 -0.50 11.14
C GLY A 205 19.45 0.51 11.92
N LEU A 206 19.28 1.70 11.31
CA LEU A 206 18.66 2.89 11.90
C LEU A 206 17.13 2.81 12.04
N TYR A 207 16.48 1.81 11.43
CA TYR A 207 15.03 1.68 11.39
C TYR A 207 14.53 0.68 12.45
N LYS A 208 13.61 1.14 13.30
CA LYS A 208 12.90 0.26 14.23
C LYS A 208 11.90 -0.58 13.45
N GLY A 209 11.59 -1.74 13.99
CA GLY A 209 10.61 -2.61 13.36
C GLY A 209 9.22 -2.04 13.30
N PHE A 210 8.46 -2.49 12.29
CA PHE A 210 7.06 -2.13 12.19
C PHE A 210 6.33 -2.52 13.47
N LYS A 211 5.66 -1.53 14.05
CA LYS A 211 4.60 -1.73 15.03
C LYS A 211 3.28 -1.77 14.32
N VAL A 212 2.39 -2.60 14.83
CA VAL A 212 1.04 -2.76 14.31
C VAL A 212 0.06 -2.40 15.41
N TYR A 213 -0.90 -1.56 15.10
CA TYR A 213 -1.98 -1.20 15.99
C TYR A 213 -3.32 -1.48 15.32
N GLU A 214 -4.30 -1.90 16.09
CA GLU A 214 -5.69 -2.06 15.67
C GLU A 214 -6.53 -0.88 16.16
N LYS A 215 -7.35 -0.29 15.28
CA LYS A 215 -8.31 0.74 15.71
C LYS A 215 -9.48 0.13 16.45
N VAL A 216 -9.64 0.49 17.73
CA VAL A 216 -10.66 -0.10 18.62
C VAL A 216 -11.92 0.76 18.78
N ASN A 217 -11.81 2.08 18.62
CA ASN A 217 -12.92 3.03 18.78
C ASN A 217 -13.39 3.61 17.44
N ARG A 218 -14.56 4.27 17.41
CA ARG A 218 -15.14 4.88 16.20
C ARG A 218 -14.37 6.13 15.79
#